data_AF-A0A661M7B1-F1
#
_entry.id   AF-A0A661M7B1-F1
#
_cell.length_a   1.000
_cell.length_b   1.000
_cell.length_c   1.000
_cell.angle_alpha   90.00
_cell.angle_beta   90.00
_cell.angle_gamma   90.00
#
_symmetry.space_group_name_H-M   'P 1'
#
loop_
_entity.id
_entity.type
_entity.pdbx_description
1 polymer ?
#
loop_
_entity_poly.entity_id
_entity_poly.type
_entity_poly.pdbx_seq_one_letter_code
_entity_poly.pdbx_strand_id
1 'polypeptide(L)' 'MKSDNSLVAGSFRDPSGFLFRYKGALYRQINKIYREHYDHLMNSGLYEKLVEEGLLIPHKEVDIIPPKPEVA' A
#
# COMPACT_ATOMS: atom_id res chain seq x y z
N MET A 1 15.32 -3.71 -21.25
CA MET A 1 14.22 -3.97 -20.30
C MET A 1 14.09 -2.75 -19.40
N LYS A 2 12.97 -2.03 -19.46
CA LYS A 2 12.73 -0.93 -18.51
C LYS A 2 12.51 -1.55 -17.13
N SER A 3 13.25 -1.08 -16.14
CA SER A 3 13.04 -1.41 -14.73
C SER A 3 11.58 -1.10 -14.39
N ASP A 4 10.76 -2.15 -14.25
CA ASP A 4 9.32 -2.07 -14.00
C ASP A 4 9.06 -1.70 -12.53
N ASN A 5 9.68 -0.62 -12.06
CA ASN A 5 9.46 -0.04 -10.74
C ASN A 5 9.02 1.41 -10.94
N SER A 6 7.87 1.58 -11.61
CA SER A 6 7.33 2.92 -11.90
C SER A 6 6.41 3.35 -10.77
N LEU A 7 6.76 4.46 -10.13
CA LEU A 7 5.84 5.17 -9.23
C LEU A 7 4.59 5.59 -10.01
N VAL A 8 3.42 5.40 -9.40
CA VAL A 8 2.16 5.89 -9.98
C VAL A 8 2.06 7.39 -9.72
N ALA A 9 1.91 8.17 -10.80
CA ALA A 9 1.79 9.63 -10.72
C ALA A 9 0.62 10.04 -9.82
N GLY A 10 0.83 11.07 -8.99
CA GLY A 10 -0.16 11.58 -8.03
C GLY A 10 -0.10 10.91 -6.65
N SER A 11 0.27 9.63 -6.57
CA SER A 11 0.32 8.93 -5.28
C SER A 11 1.55 9.31 -4.42
N PHE A 12 2.61 9.82 -5.03
CA PHE A 12 3.89 10.12 -4.34
C PHE A 12 3.82 11.34 -3.39
N ARG A 13 2.72 12.10 -3.38
CA ARG A 13 2.54 13.28 -2.53
C ARG A 13 1.95 12.95 -1.16
N ASP A 14 1.42 11.75 -0.98
CA ASP A 14 0.88 11.28 0.29
C ASP A 14 2.05 10.84 1.20
N PRO A 15 2.28 11.50 2.35
CA PRO A 15 3.34 11.09 3.28
C PRO A 15 3.08 9.72 3.91
N SER A 16 1.83 9.26 3.88
CA SER A 16 1.37 7.99 4.45
C SER A 16 1.80 6.78 3.63
N GLY A 17 2.14 6.96 2.36
CA GLY A 17 2.47 5.88 1.45
C GLY A 17 2.23 6.22 -0.01
N PHE A 18 2.66 5.34 -0.91
CA PHE A 18 2.50 5.56 -2.35
C PHE A 18 2.30 4.27 -3.13
N LEU A 19 1.62 4.40 -4.27
CA LEU A 19 1.42 3.33 -5.24
C LEU A 19 2.59 3.22 -6.22
N PHE A 20 2.98 1.98 -6.52
CA PHE A 20 4.00 1.66 -7.51
C PHE A 20 3.63 0.36 -8.24
N ARG A 21 4.15 0.20 -9.46
CA ARG A 21 4.04 -1.06 -10.20
C ARG A 21 5.32 -1.86 -10.04
N TYR A 22 5.19 -3.16 -9.86
CA TYR A 22 6.29 -4.11 -9.84
C TYR A 22 5.87 -5.43 -10.50
N LYS A 23 6.62 -5.89 -11.51
CA LYS A 23 6.33 -7.11 -12.26
C LYS A 23 4.87 -7.19 -12.74
N GLY A 24 4.35 -6.08 -13.28
CA GLY A 24 2.97 -5.99 -13.77
C GLY A 24 1.86 -5.90 -12.71
N ALA A 25 2.17 -6.04 -11.42
CA ALA A 25 1.20 -5.89 -10.33
C ALA A 25 1.28 -4.50 -9.68
N LEU A 26 0.15 -4.05 -9.12
CA LEU A 26 0.05 -2.78 -8.39
C LEU A 26 0.29 -3.04 -6.90
N TYR A 27 1.15 -2.24 -6.30
CA TYR A 27 1.49 -2.29 -4.88
C TYR A 27 1.30 -0.92 -4.27
N ARG A 28 1.03 -0.89 -2.96
CA ARG A 28 1.13 0.29 -2.12
C ARG A 28 2.20 0.04 -1.08
N GLN A 29 3.17 0.95 -0.97
CA GLN A 29 4.00 1.02 0.22
C GLN A 29 3.24 1.83 1.27
N ILE A 30 3.10 1.28 2.48
CA ILE A 30 2.68 2.03 3.66
C ILE A 30 3.95 2.55 4.34
N ASN A 31 3.98 3.84 4.68
CA ASN A 31 5.11 4.42 5.38
C ASN A 31 4.90 4.33 6.90
N LYS A 32 5.99 4.28 7.69
CA LYS A 32 5.96 4.18 9.16
C LYS A 32 5.04 5.19 9.84
N ILE A 33 4.97 6.42 9.32
CA ILE A 33 4.10 7.49 9.84
C ILE A 33 2.61 7.12 9.84
N TYR A 34 2.19 6.20 8.97
CA TYR A 34 0.81 5.75 8.86
C TYR A 34 0.58 4.34 9.43
N ARG A 35 1.63 3.70 9.97
CA ARG A 35 1.58 2.32 10.45
C ARG A 35 0.49 2.12 11.50
N GLU A 36 0.41 2.98 12.51
CA GLU A 36 -0.59 2.83 13.58
C GLU A 36 -2.03 2.88 13.06
N HIS A 37 -2.30 3.73 12.06
CA HIS A 37 -3.61 3.81 11.43
C HIS A 37 -3.92 2.59 10.56
N TYR A 38 -2.93 2.09 9.81
CA TYR A 38 -3.06 0.88 9.02
C TYR A 38 -3.30 -0.34 9.92
N ASP A 39 -2.49 -0.51 10.97
CA ASP A 39 -2.63 -1.58 11.96
C ASP A 39 -4.02 -1.51 12.63
N HIS A 40 -4.53 -0.30 12.92
CA HIS A 40 -5.88 -0.15 13.47
C HIS A 40 -6.97 -0.56 12.48
N LEU A 41 -6.86 -0.19 11.20
CA LEU A 41 -7.78 -0.61 10.14
C LEU A 41 -7.85 -2.14 10.04
N MET A 42 -6.70 -2.80 10.03
CA MET A 42 -6.61 -4.27 9.91
C MET A 42 -7.10 -4.99 11.18
N ASN A 43 -6.75 -4.50 12.37
CA ASN A 43 -7.08 -5.17 13.63
C ASN A 43 -8.50 -4.89 14.14
N SER A 44 -9.17 -3.85 13.64
CA SER A 44 -10.50 -3.44 14.11
C SER A 44 -11.66 -4.24 13.50
N GLY A 45 -11.40 -5.06 12.47
CA GLY A 45 -12.46 -5.71 11.68
C GLY A 45 -13.09 -4.78 10.63
N LEU A 46 -12.68 -3.51 10.57
CA LEU A 46 -13.22 -2.54 9.62
C LEU A 46 -12.80 -2.87 8.19
N TYR A 47 -11.56 -3.36 7.99
CA TYR A 47 -11.07 -3.77 6.69
C TYR A 47 -11.99 -4.82 6.05
N GLU A 48 -12.27 -5.88 6.79
CA GLU A 48 -13.11 -7.01 6.36
C GLU A 48 -14.51 -6.51 5.99
N LYS A 49 -15.12 -5.71 6.87
CA LYS A 49 -16.45 -5.15 6.63
C LYS A 49 -16.51 -4.31 5.35
N LEU A 50 -15.53 -3.43 5.13
CA LEU A 50 -15.50 -2.57 3.94
C LEU A 50 -15.27 -3.38 2.65
N VAL A 51 -14.49 -4.46 2.72
CA VAL A 51 -14.28 -5.36 1.58
C VAL A 51 -15.55 -6.16 1.27
N GLU A 52 -16.22 -6.70 2.29
CA GLU A 52 -17.49 -7.43 2.14
C GLU A 52 -18.61 -6.55 1.55
N GLU A 53 -18.68 -5.28 1.97
CA GLU A 53 -19.64 -4.31 1.45
C GLU A 53 -19.26 -3.75 0.06
N GLY A 54 -18.10 -4.15 -0.50
CA GLY A 54 -17.62 -3.65 -1.80
C GLY A 54 -17.18 -2.18 -1.78
N LEU A 55 -16.91 -1.63 -0.60
CA LEU A 55 -16.49 -0.25 -0.38
C LEU A 55 -14.96 -0.08 -0.42
N LEU A 56 -14.20 -1.16 -0.30
CA LEU A 56 -12.74 -1.16 -0.36
C LEU A 56 -12.23 -2.27 -1.28
N ILE A 57 -11.19 -1.96 -2.06
CA ILE A 57 -10.53 -2.96 -2.92
C ILE A 57 -9.79 -3.98 -2.02
N PRO A 58 -10.09 -5.28 -2.15
CA PRO A 58 -9.37 -6.31 -1.41
C PRO A 58 -7.88 -6.27 -1.74
N HIS A 59 -7.05 -6.27 -0.71
CA HIS A 59 -5.60 -6.29 -0.81
C HIS A 59 -5.00 -7.23 0.24
N LYS A 60 -3.69 -7.48 0.13
CA LYS A 60 -2.95 -8.30 1.07
C LYS A 60 -1.57 -7.71 1.31
N GLU A 61 -1.08 -7.88 2.54
CA GLU A 61 0.33 -7.64 2.85
C GLU A 61 1.21 -8.66 2.11
N VAL A 62 2.42 -8.23 1.77
CA VAL A 62 3.40 -9.03 1.04
C VAL A 62 4.78 -8.81 1.63
N ASP A 63 5.59 -9.85 1.64
CA ASP A 63 6.99 -9.78 2.08
C ASP A 63 7.90 -9.52 0.86
N ILE A 64 8.06 -8.24 0.51
CA ILE A 64 8.95 -7.77 -0.56
C ILE A 64 9.74 -6.57 -0.08
N ILE A 65 10.89 -6.32 -0.71
CA ILE A 65 11.70 -5.13 -0.43
C ILE A 65 10.91 -3.87 -0.85
N PRO A 66 10.65 -2.93 0.07
CA PRO A 66 9.94 -1.70 -0.25
C PRO A 66 10.78 -0.81 -1.19
N PRO A 67 10.16 -0.09 -2.14
CA PRO A 67 10.87 0.85 -3.01
C PRO A 67 11.59 1.98 -2.26
N LYS A 68 11.11 2.35 -1.07
CA LYS A 68 11.74 3.33 -0.18
C LYS A 68 11.88 2.78 1.25
N PRO A 69 12.91 1.96 1.52
CA PRO A 69 13.12 1.33 2.83
C PRO A 69 13.31 2.32 3.99
N GLU A 70 13.76 3.54 3.69
CA GLU A 70 14.00 4.58 4.68
C GLU A 70 12.72 5.10 5.36
N VAL A 71 11.57 4.98 4.71
CA VAL A 71 10.26 5.41 5.22
C VAL A 71 9.28 4.26 5.42
N ALA A 72 9.63 3.03 5.04
CA ALA A 72 8.79 1.83 5.15
C ALA A 72 8.76 1.26 6.57
#